data_AF-A0A7S4QPH5-F1
#
_entry.id   AF-A0A7S4QPH5-F1
#
_cell.length_a   1.000
_cell.length_b   1.000
_cell.length_c   1.000
_cell.angle_alpha   90.00
_cell.angle_beta   90.00
_cell.angle_gamma   90.00
#
_symmetry.space_group_name_H-M   'P 1'
#
loop_
_entity.id
_entity.type
_entity.pdbx_description
1 polymer ?
#
loop_
_entity_poly.entity_id
_entity_poly.type
_entity_poly.pdbx_seq_one_letter_code
_entity_poly.pdbx_strand_id
1 'polypeptide(L)'
;MRAKGIVRFITLLLSFDVLLAFSVSTSQQLKPPFFRTVTSWLDEETIAWRLLKDKVFPRGIDTSNPILEVTSTSTLYYLHILKSPASMNDCLSPTCTRDMTNYVQYLNTCSDTTEQSSADSATTRPTKISIIHLHEDVWYSKTDIVQSRLRTRLGGGGNNNRFSRIYARKTKAKRIDAGTAIPFLQKHHLWSATKARYYYGLFLPSKGTDGKE
;
A
#
# COMPACT_ATOMS: atom_id res chain seq x y z
N MET A 1 -13.51 -44.81 -58.29
CA MET A 1 -13.11 -45.86 -57.32
C MET A 1 -12.77 -45.19 -56.00
N ARG A 2 -13.53 -45.48 -54.94
CA ARG A 2 -13.48 -44.82 -53.61
C ARG A 2 -12.55 -45.61 -52.68
N ALA A 3 -11.47 -45.00 -52.22
CA ALA A 3 -10.66 -45.53 -51.12
C ALA A 3 -11.21 -44.99 -49.79
N LYS A 4 -11.74 -45.88 -48.95
CA LYS A 4 -12.21 -45.59 -47.60
C LYS A 4 -11.03 -45.67 -46.63
N GLY A 5 -10.66 -44.55 -46.00
CA GLY A 5 -9.69 -44.51 -44.91
C GLY A 5 -10.31 -45.05 -43.62
N ILE A 6 -9.68 -46.07 -43.04
CA ILE A 6 -10.05 -46.68 -41.77
C ILE A 6 -9.49 -45.80 -40.64
N VAL A 7 -10.38 -45.15 -39.90
CA VAL A 7 -10.06 -44.48 -38.64
C VAL A 7 -10.07 -45.54 -37.53
N ARG A 8 -8.91 -45.84 -36.93
CA ARG A 8 -8.82 -46.64 -35.71
C ARG A 8 -8.86 -45.69 -34.50
N PHE A 9 -10.00 -45.66 -33.83
CA PHE A 9 -10.16 -45.09 -32.50
C PHE A 9 -9.52 -46.05 -31.48
N ILE A 10 -8.43 -45.63 -30.83
CA ILE A 10 -7.87 -46.32 -29.67
C ILE A 10 -8.48 -45.65 -28.43
N THR A 11 -9.49 -46.29 -27.87
CA THR A 11 -10.08 -45.92 -26.58
C THR A 11 -9.24 -46.56 -25.47
N LEU A 12 -8.33 -45.79 -24.88
CA LEU A 12 -7.61 -46.18 -23.68
C LEU A 12 -8.43 -45.77 -22.45
N LEU A 13 -9.16 -46.75 -21.90
CA LEU A 13 -9.73 -46.71 -20.56
C LEU A 13 -8.59 -46.89 -19.55
N LEU A 14 -8.18 -45.80 -18.90
CA LEU A 14 -7.36 -45.84 -17.69
C LEU A 14 -8.23 -45.40 -16.50
N SER A 15 -8.79 -46.40 -15.84
CA SER A 15 -9.30 -46.30 -14.47
C SER A 15 -8.13 -46.45 -13.51
N PHE A 16 -7.78 -45.39 -12.79
CA PHE A 16 -6.98 -45.48 -11.56
C PHE A 16 -7.39 -44.32 -10.65
N ASP A 17 -8.37 -44.61 -9.79
CA ASP A 17 -8.70 -43.78 -8.63
C ASP A 17 -7.52 -43.78 -7.66
N VAL A 18 -6.62 -42.81 -7.83
CA VAL A 18 -5.62 -42.44 -6.82
C VAL A 18 -6.24 -41.37 -5.95
N LEU A 19 -7.00 -41.81 -4.94
CA LEU A 19 -7.40 -40.98 -3.81
C LEU A 19 -6.17 -40.70 -2.94
N LEU A 20 -5.37 -39.72 -3.37
CA LEU A 20 -4.36 -39.08 -2.54
C LEU A 20 -5.08 -38.25 -1.48
N ALA A 21 -5.27 -38.82 -0.30
CA ALA A 21 -5.61 -38.07 0.89
C ALA A 21 -4.43 -37.14 1.23
N PHE A 22 -4.41 -35.95 0.65
CA PHE A 22 -3.58 -34.85 1.12
C PHE A 22 -4.08 -34.47 2.51
N SER A 23 -3.47 -35.05 3.54
CA SER A 23 -3.48 -34.48 4.87
C SER A 23 -2.74 -33.14 4.78
N VAL A 24 -3.48 -32.07 4.48
CA VAL A 24 -3.00 -30.69 4.63
C VAL A 24 -2.87 -30.48 6.13
N SER A 25 -1.72 -30.90 6.67
CA SER A 25 -1.27 -30.52 7.99
C SER A 25 -0.98 -29.03 7.94
N THR A 26 -2.04 -28.23 8.05
CA THR A 26 -1.96 -26.78 8.23
C THR A 26 -1.36 -26.56 9.59
N SER A 27 -0.03 -26.61 9.66
CA SER A 27 0.72 -26.01 10.76
C SER A 27 0.35 -24.54 10.75
N GLN A 28 -0.70 -24.19 11.51
CA GLN A 28 -1.09 -22.82 11.79
C GLN A 28 0.06 -22.18 12.57
N GLN A 29 1.10 -21.74 11.87
CA GLN A 29 2.03 -20.78 12.43
C GLN A 29 1.18 -19.57 12.82
N LEU A 30 1.04 -19.36 14.12
CA LEU A 30 0.31 -18.22 14.69
C LEU A 30 0.90 -16.95 14.10
N LYS A 31 0.16 -16.36 13.16
CA LYS A 31 0.56 -15.14 12.49
C LYS A 31 0.72 -14.05 13.55
N PRO A 32 1.83 -13.30 13.57
CA PRO A 32 2.00 -12.23 14.54
C PRO A 32 0.84 -11.23 14.37
N PRO A 33 0.35 -10.63 15.47
CA PRO A 33 -0.73 -9.66 15.38
C PRO A 33 -0.31 -8.51 14.47
N PHE A 34 -1.25 -8.02 13.65
CA PHE A 34 -0.98 -7.00 12.63
C PHE A 34 -0.24 -5.78 13.19
N PHE A 35 -0.65 -5.30 14.36
CA PHE A 35 0.02 -4.22 15.07
C PHE A 35 1.53 -4.48 15.25
N ARG A 36 1.92 -5.68 15.71
CA ARG A 36 3.34 -6.03 15.89
C ARG A 36 4.09 -6.10 14.56
N THR A 37 3.42 -6.60 13.51
CA THR A 37 4.03 -6.65 12.17
C THR A 37 4.40 -5.25 11.68
N VAL A 38 3.51 -4.27 11.89
CA VAL A 38 3.74 -2.89 11.48
C VAL A 38 4.80 -2.22 12.35
N THR A 39 4.75 -2.39 13.68
CA THR A 39 5.74 -1.78 14.58
C THR A 39 7.14 -2.36 14.38
N SER A 40 7.27 -3.68 14.21
CA SER A 40 8.55 -4.32 13.91
C SER A 40 9.13 -3.80 12.59
N TRP A 41 8.30 -3.60 11.57
CA TRP A 41 8.74 -2.98 10.32
C TRP A 41 9.21 -1.52 10.52
N LEU A 42 8.51 -0.73 11.35
CA LEU A 42 8.95 0.63 11.68
C LEU A 42 10.30 0.63 12.42
N ASP A 43 10.49 -0.31 13.35
CA ASP A 43 11.74 -0.49 14.10
C ASP A 43 12.89 -0.89 13.16
N GLU A 44 12.66 -1.84 12.25
CA GLU A 44 13.63 -2.28 11.21
C GLU A 44 14.05 -1.12 10.30
N GLU A 45 13.11 -0.25 9.94
CA GLU A 45 13.38 0.94 9.12
C GLU A 45 13.96 2.11 9.93
N THR A 46 14.18 1.94 11.24
CA THR A 46 14.68 2.97 12.17
C THR A 46 13.80 4.23 12.21
N ILE A 47 12.50 4.06 12.00
CA ILE A 47 11.53 5.17 11.99
C ILE A 47 11.04 5.40 13.42
N ALA A 48 11.24 6.60 13.95
CA ALA A 48 10.74 6.95 15.28
C ALA A 48 9.20 6.96 15.32
N TRP A 49 8.63 6.17 16.23
CA TRP A 49 7.19 6.08 16.42
C TRP A 49 6.82 6.01 17.90
N ARG A 50 5.60 6.44 18.24
CA ARG A 50 5.00 6.27 19.57
C ARG A 50 3.53 5.87 19.46
N LEU A 51 3.07 5.02 20.37
CA LEU A 51 1.65 4.68 20.47
C LEU A 51 0.89 5.83 21.12
N LEU A 52 -0.14 6.34 20.43
CA LEU A 52 -1.00 7.40 20.92
C LEU A 52 -2.03 6.79 21.87
N LYS A 53 -1.88 7.05 23.17
CA LYS A 53 -2.79 6.55 24.23
C LYS A 53 -3.92 7.54 24.57
N ASP A 54 -3.69 8.82 24.29
CA ASP A 54 -4.64 9.89 24.63
C ASP A 54 -5.68 10.09 23.52
N LYS A 55 -6.86 10.60 23.91
CA LYS A 55 -7.93 10.99 22.99
C LYS A 55 -7.53 12.26 22.22
N VAL A 56 -6.70 12.10 21.19
CA VAL A 56 -6.32 13.19 20.28
C VAL A 56 -7.50 13.61 19.39
N PHE A 57 -8.44 12.70 19.15
CA PHE A 57 -9.65 12.98 18.38
C PHE A 57 -10.79 13.42 19.31
N PRO A 58 -11.69 14.31 18.83
CA PRO A 58 -12.82 14.79 19.61
C PRO A 58 -13.75 13.64 20.05
N ARG A 59 -14.51 13.88 21.12
CA ARG A 59 -15.49 12.92 21.64
C ARG A 59 -16.49 12.55 20.53
N GLY A 60 -16.63 11.26 20.25
CA GLY A 60 -17.56 10.72 19.25
C GLY A 60 -16.88 10.06 18.05
N ILE A 61 -15.58 10.27 17.84
CA ILE A 61 -14.81 9.50 16.85
C ILE A 61 -14.38 8.19 17.50
N ASP A 62 -14.72 7.08 16.86
CA ASP A 62 -14.29 5.75 17.27
C ASP A 62 -12.78 5.61 17.06
N THR A 63 -12.03 5.52 18.16
CA THR A 63 -10.58 5.27 18.21
C THR A 63 -10.28 3.92 18.85
N SER A 64 -11.16 2.93 18.67
CA SER A 64 -10.96 1.55 19.13
C SER A 64 -9.68 0.91 18.60
N ASN A 65 -9.30 1.28 17.38
CA ASN A 65 -8.08 0.82 16.74
C ASN A 65 -6.85 1.68 17.13
N PRO A 66 -5.66 1.06 17.26
CA PRO A 66 -4.48 1.77 17.69
C PRO A 66 -4.00 2.78 16.63
N ILE A 67 -3.55 3.93 17.11
CA ILE A 67 -2.99 4.99 16.27
C ILE A 67 -1.53 5.18 16.67
N LEU A 68 -0.63 5.03 15.71
CA LEU A 68 0.78 5.31 15.89
C LEU A 68 1.05 6.73 15.43
N GLU A 69 1.71 7.51 16.28
CA GLU A 69 2.31 8.75 15.84
C GLU A 69 3.74 8.47 15.36
N VAL A 70 4.04 8.94 14.15
CA VAL A 70 5.32 8.81 13.49
C VAL A 70 5.82 10.20 13.15
N THR A 71 7.00 10.55 13.67
CA THR A 71 7.60 11.85 13.41
C THR A 71 8.53 11.76 12.22
N SER A 72 8.31 12.63 11.22
CA SER A 72 9.25 12.87 10.12
C SER A 72 9.84 14.27 10.26
N THR A 73 10.83 14.60 9.43
CA THR A 73 11.60 15.86 9.51
C THR A 73 10.74 17.12 9.42
N SER A 74 9.62 17.07 8.70
CA SER A 74 8.75 18.23 8.45
C SER A 74 7.26 17.95 8.61
N THR A 75 6.88 16.72 8.95
CA THR A 75 5.47 16.32 8.97
C THR A 75 5.25 15.27 10.06
N LEU A 76 4.18 15.45 10.83
CA LEU A 76 3.70 14.45 11.78
C LEU A 76 2.75 13.50 11.05
N TYR A 77 2.99 12.20 11.18
CA TYR A 77 2.13 11.18 10.60
C TYR A 77 1.36 10.43 11.68
N TYR A 78 0.04 10.33 11.54
CA TYR A 78 -0.78 9.41 12.30
C TYR A 78 -1.08 8.18 11.46
N LEU A 79 -0.55 7.03 11.85
CA LEU A 79 -0.87 5.74 11.24
C LEU A 79 -2.02 5.11 12.03
N HIS A 80 -3.21 5.12 11.45
CA HIS A 80 -4.38 4.46 12.01
C HIS A 80 -4.40 3.00 11.53
N ILE A 81 -4.18 2.06 12.45
CA ILE A 81 -4.02 0.62 12.15
C ILE A 81 -5.40 -0.05 12.17
N LEU A 82 -5.93 -0.35 10.99
CA LEU A 82 -7.25 -0.93 10.79
C LEU A 82 -7.14 -2.45 10.66
N LYS A 83 -7.59 -3.16 11.70
CA LYS A 83 -7.67 -4.63 11.67
C LYS A 83 -8.77 -5.11 10.73
N SER A 84 -8.58 -6.28 10.14
CA SER A 84 -9.65 -6.96 9.42
C SER A 84 -10.72 -7.41 10.43
N PRO A 85 -11.99 -7.04 10.23
CA PRO A 85 -13.05 -7.44 11.17
C PRO A 85 -13.22 -8.96 11.14
N ALA A 86 -13.15 -9.60 12.31
CA ALA A 86 -13.45 -11.03 12.45
C ALA A 86 -14.95 -11.28 12.65
N SER A 87 -15.66 -10.28 13.15
CA SER A 87 -17.10 -10.28 13.39
C SER A 87 -17.74 -8.95 12.99
N MET A 88 -19.07 -8.93 12.86
CA MET A 88 -19.82 -7.71 12.54
C MET A 88 -19.67 -6.60 13.60
N ASN A 89 -19.38 -6.98 14.85
CA ASN A 89 -19.16 -6.04 15.95
C ASN A 89 -17.78 -5.36 15.89
N ASP A 90 -16.83 -5.92 15.13
CA ASP A 90 -15.50 -5.34 14.92
C ASP A 90 -15.49 -4.31 13.80
N CYS A 91 -16.60 -4.16 13.08
CA CYS A 91 -16.73 -3.19 12.01
C CYS A 91 -16.76 -1.77 12.58
N LEU A 92 -15.84 -0.93 12.12
CA LEU A 92 -15.88 0.50 12.41
C LEU A 92 -17.11 1.16 11.76
N SER A 93 -17.53 2.29 12.33
CA SER A 93 -18.49 3.18 11.68
C SER A 93 -18.02 3.53 10.26
N PRO A 94 -18.92 3.54 9.26
CA PRO A 94 -18.57 3.93 7.89
C PRO A 94 -18.03 5.36 7.78
N THR A 95 -18.27 6.20 8.79
CA THR A 95 -17.76 7.58 8.82
C THR A 95 -16.43 7.72 9.56
N CYS A 96 -15.96 6.72 10.32
CA CYS A 96 -14.80 6.83 11.20
C CYS A 96 -13.55 7.37 10.48
N THR A 97 -13.13 6.74 9.38
CA THR A 97 -11.94 7.17 8.62
C THR A 97 -12.10 8.56 8.01
N ARG A 98 -13.30 8.87 7.50
CA ARG A 98 -13.63 10.18 6.94
C ARG A 98 -13.56 11.26 8.02
N ASP A 99 -14.17 11.03 9.17
CA ASP A 99 -14.27 12.00 10.26
C ASP A 99 -12.89 12.28 10.86
N MET A 100 -12.04 11.26 11.01
CA MET A 100 -10.64 11.42 11.40
C MET A 100 -9.83 12.23 10.37
N THR A 101 -10.02 11.96 9.08
CA THR A 101 -9.33 12.69 8.00
C THR A 101 -9.74 14.16 7.98
N ASN A 102 -11.04 14.44 8.09
CA ASN A 102 -11.58 15.78 8.14
C ASN A 102 -11.05 16.54 9.37
N TYR A 103 -10.96 15.87 10.52
CA TYR A 103 -10.41 16.48 11.73
C TYR A 103 -8.94 16.86 11.57
N VAL A 104 -8.11 15.98 10.99
CA VAL A 104 -6.70 16.30 10.72
C VAL A 104 -6.56 17.44 9.71
N GLN A 105 -7.41 17.48 8.68
CA GLN A 105 -7.43 18.61 7.74
C GLN A 105 -7.80 19.91 8.44
N TYR A 106 -8.82 19.89 9.30
CA TYR A 106 -9.22 21.03 10.12
C TYR A 106 -8.06 21.54 10.99
N LEU A 107 -7.35 20.64 11.69
CA LEU A 107 -6.19 21.00 12.51
C LEU A 107 -5.10 21.71 11.69
N ASN A 108 -4.82 21.24 10.47
CA ASN A 108 -3.85 21.90 9.59
C ASN A 108 -4.31 23.31 9.20
N THR A 109 -5.56 23.49 8.82
CA THR A 109 -6.10 24.80 8.43
C THR A 109 -6.10 25.81 9.59
N CYS A 110 -6.41 25.37 10.80
CA CYS A 110 -6.33 26.24 11.98
C CYS A 110 -4.90 26.66 12.33
N SER A 111 -3.93 25.77 12.11
CA SER A 111 -2.51 26.04 12.36
C SER A 111 -1.96 27.13 11.42
N ASP A 112 -2.34 27.06 10.14
CA ASP A 112 -1.91 28.03 9.11
C ASP A 112 -2.35 29.47 9.39
N THR A 113 -3.44 29.67 10.15
CA THR A 113 -3.99 31.00 10.44
C THR A 113 -3.23 31.72 11.57
N THR A 114 -2.50 30.98 12.41
CA THR A 114 -1.83 31.54 13.60
C THR A 114 -0.38 31.97 13.32
N GLU A 115 0.27 31.40 12.29
CA GLU A 115 1.67 31.68 11.95
C GLU A 115 1.91 33.05 11.26
N GLN A 116 0.87 33.82 10.96
CA GLN A 116 1.01 35.18 10.41
C GLN A 116 1.16 36.28 11.49
N SER A 117 1.26 35.93 12.77
CA SER A 117 1.25 36.93 13.85
C SER A 117 2.09 36.58 15.09
N SER A 118 3.30 36.05 14.93
CA SER A 118 4.37 36.22 15.94
C SER A 118 5.70 35.65 15.45
N ALA A 119 6.63 36.53 15.09
CA ALA A 119 8.05 36.24 15.19
C ALA A 119 8.40 36.02 16.68
N ASP A 120 9.39 35.19 16.96
CA ASP A 120 9.95 34.92 18.30
C ASP A 120 9.22 33.85 19.13
N SER A 121 9.43 32.57 18.78
CA SER A 121 9.70 31.47 19.74
C SER A 121 10.04 30.17 19.01
N ALA A 122 11.32 29.79 19.07
CA ALA A 122 11.90 28.61 18.44
C ALA A 122 11.49 27.29 19.14
N THR A 123 10.25 26.85 18.96
CA THR A 123 9.86 25.45 19.20
C THR A 123 9.34 24.88 17.90
N THR A 124 10.16 24.04 17.26
CA THR A 124 9.90 23.35 15.99
C THR A 124 8.73 22.37 16.13
N ARG A 125 7.50 22.88 16.21
CA ARG A 125 6.31 22.04 16.08
C ARG A 125 6.21 21.56 14.63
N PRO A 126 5.77 20.32 14.38
CA PRO A 126 5.54 19.85 13.02
C PRO A 126 4.49 20.74 12.38
N THR A 127 4.86 21.39 11.27
CA THR A 127 4.03 22.38 10.56
C THR A 127 2.83 21.76 9.86
N LYS A 128 2.78 20.43 9.74
CA LYS A 128 1.68 19.71 9.10
C LYS A 128 1.48 18.32 9.68
N ILE A 129 0.22 17.96 9.87
CA ILE A 129 -0.22 16.63 10.31
C ILE A 129 -0.83 15.89 9.11
N SER A 130 -0.48 14.63 8.93
CA SER A 130 -1.06 13.75 7.90
C SER A 130 -1.51 12.44 8.53
N ILE A 131 -2.71 11.98 8.20
CA ILE A 131 -3.21 10.67 8.64
C ILE A 131 -3.15 9.66 7.49
N ILE A 132 -2.73 8.44 7.82
CA ILE A 132 -2.70 7.30 6.91
C ILE A 132 -3.49 6.17 7.57
N HIS A 133 -4.54 5.72 6.89
CA HIS A 133 -5.31 4.54 7.29
C HIS A 133 -4.67 3.30 6.69
N LEU A 134 -4.19 2.41 7.54
CA LEU A 134 -3.47 1.20 7.15
C LEU A 134 -4.34 -0.02 7.41
N HIS A 135 -4.85 -0.64 6.35
CA HIS A 135 -5.70 -1.82 6.43
C HIS A 135 -4.88 -3.12 6.47
N GLU A 136 -5.24 -4.03 7.37
CA GLU A 136 -4.57 -5.31 7.58
C GLU A 136 -4.58 -6.23 6.35
N ASP A 137 -5.72 -6.35 5.69
CA ASP A 137 -5.90 -7.14 4.46
C ASP A 137 -5.03 -6.62 3.32
N VAL A 138 -4.97 -5.30 3.14
CA VAL A 138 -4.13 -4.64 2.14
C VAL A 138 -2.65 -4.83 2.47
N TRP A 139 -2.26 -4.74 3.75
CA TRP A 139 -0.90 -4.98 4.18
C TRP A 139 -0.43 -6.39 3.82
N TYR A 140 -1.24 -7.40 4.12
CA TYR A 140 -0.83 -8.79 3.88
C TYR A 140 -0.96 -9.23 2.42
N SER A 141 -1.88 -8.65 1.65
CA SER A 141 -2.02 -8.96 0.23
C SER A 141 -0.95 -8.31 -0.63
N LYS A 142 -0.44 -7.13 -0.26
CA LYS A 142 0.48 -6.31 -1.06
C LYS A 142 1.58 -5.65 -0.20
N THR A 143 2.22 -6.43 0.67
CA THR A 143 3.19 -5.92 1.67
C THR A 143 4.28 -5.04 1.05
N ASP A 144 4.91 -5.49 -0.03
CA ASP A 144 5.99 -4.74 -0.69
C ASP A 144 5.54 -3.36 -1.20
N ILE A 145 4.34 -3.29 -1.77
CA ILE A 145 3.77 -2.05 -2.31
C ILE A 145 3.45 -1.08 -1.18
N VAL A 146 2.84 -1.59 -0.10
CA VAL A 146 2.45 -0.79 1.07
C VAL A 146 3.70 -0.24 1.76
N GLN A 147 4.69 -1.09 2.04
CA GLN A 147 5.97 -0.66 2.64
C GLN A 147 6.68 0.36 1.74
N SER A 148 6.77 0.13 0.44
CA SER A 148 7.37 1.08 -0.51
C SER A 148 6.69 2.47 -0.47
N ARG A 149 5.34 2.48 -0.40
CA ARG A 149 4.57 3.72 -0.26
C ARG A 149 4.81 4.41 1.07
N LEU A 150 4.87 3.66 2.17
CA LEU A 150 5.16 4.21 3.49
C LEU A 150 6.57 4.79 3.57
N ARG A 151 7.59 4.10 3.05
CA ARG A 151 8.97 4.63 2.93
C ARG A 151 8.97 5.97 2.19
N THR A 152 8.25 6.05 1.07
CA THR A 152 8.15 7.27 0.26
C THR A 152 7.48 8.42 1.01
N ARG A 153 6.49 8.14 1.88
CA ARG A 153 5.73 9.15 2.63
C ARG A 153 6.45 9.60 3.90
N LEU A 154 6.91 8.64 4.70
CA LEU A 154 7.56 8.88 5.99
C LEU A 154 8.97 9.47 5.80
N GLY A 155 9.46 9.51 4.57
CA GLY A 155 10.64 10.30 4.19
C GLY A 155 11.95 9.74 4.70
N GLY A 156 12.00 8.44 5.04
CA GLY A 156 13.20 7.70 5.47
C GLY A 156 14.16 8.54 6.30
N GLY A 157 13.85 8.73 7.59
CA GLY A 157 14.58 9.57 8.55
C GLY A 157 16.03 9.17 8.86
N GLY A 158 16.67 8.33 8.06
CA GLY A 158 18.11 8.11 8.11
C GLY A 158 18.65 8.08 6.70
N ASN A 159 19.59 8.99 6.38
CA ASN A 159 20.63 9.07 5.33
C ASN A 159 20.56 8.22 4.02
N ASN A 160 19.47 7.54 3.74
CA ASN A 160 19.29 6.43 2.81
C ASN A 160 17.99 6.62 2.03
N ASN A 161 17.62 7.87 1.72
CA ASN A 161 16.56 8.13 0.76
C ASN A 161 17.04 7.69 -0.64
N ARG A 162 16.93 6.38 -0.90
CA ARG A 162 17.29 5.73 -2.17
C ARG A 162 16.20 5.92 -3.25
N PHE A 163 15.09 6.58 -2.92
CA PHE A 163 13.96 6.72 -3.83
C PHE A 163 14.03 8.05 -4.59
N SER A 164 14.57 7.99 -5.80
CA SER A 164 14.52 9.12 -6.72
C SER A 164 13.11 9.32 -7.26
N ARG A 165 12.50 10.47 -6.97
CA ARG A 165 11.19 10.83 -7.53
C ARG A 165 11.35 11.20 -9.00
N ILE A 166 10.82 10.37 -9.89
CA ILE A 166 10.74 10.66 -11.32
C ILE A 166 9.42 11.39 -11.60
N TYR A 167 9.50 12.62 -12.10
CA TYR A 167 8.32 13.38 -12.52
C TYR A 167 7.83 12.91 -13.89
N ALA A 168 6.51 12.73 -14.05
CA ALA A 168 5.91 12.31 -15.32
C ALA A 168 6.29 13.21 -16.51
N ARG A 169 6.45 14.52 -16.30
CA ARG A 169 6.91 15.47 -17.34
C ARG A 169 8.32 15.18 -17.90
N LYS A 170 9.13 14.37 -17.20
CA LYS A 170 10.45 13.92 -17.65
C LYS A 170 10.39 12.57 -18.38
N THR A 171 9.20 12.05 -18.67
CA THR A 171 8.99 10.76 -19.33
C THR A 171 8.25 10.95 -20.65
N LYS A 172 8.37 9.98 -21.56
CA LYS A 172 7.62 9.89 -22.81
C LYS A 172 6.57 8.79 -22.69
N ALA A 173 5.33 9.10 -23.04
CA ALA A 173 4.26 8.10 -23.10
C ALA A 173 4.40 7.25 -24.37
N LYS A 174 4.32 5.92 -24.25
CA LYS A 174 4.29 4.99 -25.39
C LYS A 174 3.19 3.97 -25.19
N ARG A 175 2.56 3.54 -26.28
CA ARG A 175 1.58 2.45 -26.26
C ARG A 175 2.29 1.14 -25.93
N ILE A 176 1.70 0.34 -25.07
CA ILE A 176 2.16 -1.01 -24.71
C ILE A 176 1.04 -2.02 -24.96
N ASP A 177 1.39 -3.29 -25.06
CA ASP A 177 0.44 -4.38 -25.20
C ASP A 177 -0.16 -4.79 -23.83
N ALA A 178 -1.29 -5.47 -23.88
CA ALA A 178 -1.96 -5.95 -22.68
C ALA A 178 -1.14 -7.02 -21.93
N GLY A 179 -0.35 -7.82 -22.66
CA GLY A 179 0.51 -8.86 -22.11
C GLY A 179 1.64 -8.29 -21.25
N THR A 180 2.16 -7.12 -21.59
CA THR A 180 3.11 -6.38 -20.75
C THR A 180 2.40 -5.62 -19.62
N ALA A 181 1.29 -4.95 -19.92
CA ALA A 181 0.64 -4.04 -18.96
C ALA A 181 0.01 -4.76 -17.76
N ILE A 182 -0.70 -5.88 -18.00
CA ILE A 182 -1.47 -6.58 -16.97
C ILE A 182 -0.55 -7.15 -15.87
N PRO A 183 0.51 -7.93 -16.18
CA PRO A 183 1.41 -8.45 -15.17
C PRO A 183 2.13 -7.33 -14.39
N PHE A 184 2.52 -6.26 -15.10
CA PHE A 184 3.16 -5.11 -14.46
C PHE A 184 2.23 -4.47 -13.41
N LEU A 185 0.97 -4.20 -13.78
CA LEU A 185 -0.01 -3.63 -12.85
C LEU A 185 -0.36 -4.59 -11.72
N GLN A 186 -0.51 -5.89 -11.99
CA GLN A 186 -0.77 -6.88 -10.91
C GLN A 186 0.36 -6.91 -9.87
N LYS A 187 1.61 -6.77 -10.32
CA LYS A 187 2.79 -6.79 -9.48
C LYS A 187 3.01 -5.48 -8.71
N HIS A 188 2.75 -4.33 -9.33
CA HIS A 188 3.17 -3.03 -8.79
C HIS A 188 2.02 -2.08 -8.40
N HIS A 189 0.77 -2.41 -8.74
CA HIS A 189 -0.40 -1.59 -8.45
C HIS A 189 -1.21 -2.16 -7.28
N LEU A 190 -1.69 -1.27 -6.40
CA LEU A 190 -2.42 -1.67 -5.19
C LEU A 190 -3.78 -2.32 -5.52
N TRP A 191 -4.49 -1.79 -6.52
CA TRP A 191 -5.82 -2.28 -6.92
C TRP A 191 -5.79 -3.32 -8.04
N SER A 192 -4.64 -3.96 -8.28
CA SER A 192 -4.42 -4.89 -9.40
C SER A 192 -4.66 -4.23 -10.77
N ALA A 193 -4.66 -5.05 -11.83
CA ALA A 193 -4.85 -4.61 -13.21
C ALA A 193 -6.34 -4.65 -13.61
N THR A 194 -6.79 -3.62 -14.32
CA THR A 194 -8.12 -3.57 -14.94
C THR A 194 -7.97 -3.65 -16.46
N LYS A 195 -8.90 -4.34 -17.13
CA LYS A 195 -8.93 -4.39 -18.60
C LYS A 195 -9.24 -3.01 -19.16
N ALA A 196 -8.43 -2.56 -20.11
CA ALA A 196 -8.61 -1.30 -20.83
C ALA A 196 -8.52 -1.50 -22.34
N ARG A 197 -9.14 -0.59 -23.12
CA ARG A 197 -9.05 -0.59 -24.59
C ARG A 197 -7.64 -0.24 -25.09
N TYR A 198 -6.94 0.62 -24.37
CA TYR A 198 -5.61 1.07 -24.68
C TYR A 198 -4.73 1.04 -23.44
N TYR A 199 -3.50 0.55 -23.57
CA TYR A 199 -2.50 0.56 -22.51
C TYR A 199 -1.35 1.47 -22.92
N TYR A 200 -0.94 2.34 -21.99
CA TYR A 200 0.17 3.26 -22.17
C TYR A 200 1.13 3.15 -20.97
N GLY A 201 2.43 3.18 -21.25
CA GLY A 201 3.49 3.24 -20.26
C GLY A 201 4.26 4.55 -20.35
N LEU A 202 4.84 4.98 -19.23
CA LEU A 202 5.76 6.10 -19.16
C LEU A 202 7.20 5.58 -19.21
N PHE A 203 8.00 6.09 -20.14
CA PHE A 203 9.38 5.69 -20.36
C PHE A 203 10.32 6.87 -20.15
N LEU A 204 11.48 6.65 -19.52
CA LEU A 204 12.52 7.67 -19.49
C LEU A 204 13.03 7.91 -20.93
N PRO A 205 13.34 9.16 -21.31
CA PRO A 205 14.01 9.44 -22.57
C PRO A 205 15.36 8.71 -22.55
N SER A 206 15.64 7.91 -23.58
CA SER A 206 16.98 7.35 -23.78
C SER A 206 17.97 8.50 -23.82
N LYS A 207 19.05 8.43 -23.02
CA LYS A 207 20.20 9.30 -23.22
C LYS A 207 20.70 8.98 -24.63
N GLY A 208 20.53 9.90 -25.58
CA GLY A 208 20.94 9.68 -26.95
C GLY A 208 22.43 9.37 -27.01
N THR A 209 22.78 8.11 -27.32
CA THR A 209 23.84 7.88 -28.29
C THR A 209 23.20 8.17 -29.64
N ASP A 210 23.10 9.46 -29.98
CA ASP A 210 22.63 9.91 -31.28
C ASP A 210 23.73 9.58 -32.29
N GLY A 211 23.70 8.33 -32.78
CA GLY A 211 24.36 7.95 -34.01
C GLY A 211 23.66 8.67 -35.16
N LYS A 212 24.43 9.50 -35.85
CA LYS A 212 24.15 9.93 -37.21
C LYS A 212 23.81 8.70 -38.07
N GLU A 213 22.67 8.75 -38.74
CA GLU A 213 22.48 8.13 -40.06
C GLU A 213 22.05 9.23 -41.03
#